data_AF-A0A0B8NT28-F1
#
_entry.id   AF-A0A0B8NT28-F1
#
_cell.length_a   1.000
_cell.length_b   1.000
_cell.length_c   1.000
_cell.angle_alpha   90.00
_cell.angle_beta   90.00
_cell.angle_gamma   90.00
#
_symmetry.space_group_name_H-M   'P 1'
#
loop_
_entity.id
_entity.type
_entity.pdbx_description
1 polymer ?
#
loop_
_entity_poly.entity_id
_entity_poly.type
_entity_poly.pdbx_seq_one_letter_code
_entity_poly.pdbx_strand_id
1 'polypeptide(L)' 'MLHFFMTHQERVYSREQLLNHIWGTNVYVEDRTVDVHIRRLRKALEATEHHKLVQTVRGAGYRFSTKA' A
#
# COMPACT_ATOMS: atom_id res chain seq x y z
N MET A 1 2.26 4.63 -5.87
CA MET A 1 1.59 3.72 -4.90
C MET A 1 0.13 3.42 -5.26
N LEU A 2 -0.78 4.41 -5.39
CA LEU A 2 -2.19 4.11 -5.74
C LEU A 2 -2.33 3.30 -7.04
N HIS A 3 -1.65 3.71 -8.11
CA HIS A 3 -1.64 2.99 -9.39
C HIS A 3 -1.28 1.50 -9.23
N PHE A 4 -0.23 1.20 -8.45
CA PHE A 4 0.18 -0.18 -8.16
C PHE A 4 -0.95 -0.99 -7.51
N PHE A 5 -1.61 -0.42 -6.50
CA PHE A 5 -2.71 -1.08 -5.82
C PHE A 5 -3.92 -1.31 -6.73
N MET A 6 -4.26 -0.35 -7.58
CA MET A 6 -5.39 -0.47 -8.52
C MET A 6 -5.16 -1.54 -9.59
N THR A 7 -3.91 -1.76 -10.00
CA THR A 7 -3.54 -2.82 -10.97
C THR A 7 -3.30 -4.18 -10.32
N HIS A 8 -3.25 -4.26 -8.99
CA HIS A 8 -2.96 -5.47 -8.23
C HIS A 8 -3.94 -5.67 -7.07
N GLN A 9 -5.22 -5.71 -7.39
CA GLN A 9 -6.29 -5.84 -6.40
C GLN A 9 -6.29 -7.24 -5.76
N GLU A 10 -6.91 -7.36 -4.60
CA GLU A 10 -7.15 -8.61 -3.86
C GLU A 10 -5.91 -9.36 -3.36
N ARG A 11 -4.70 -8.89 -3.68
CA ARG A 11 -3.44 -9.49 -3.24
C ARG A 11 -2.80 -8.73 -2.08
N VAL A 12 -2.25 -9.49 -1.13
CA VAL A 12 -1.47 -8.94 -0.01
C VAL A 12 -0.01 -8.79 -0.42
N TYR A 13 0.56 -7.62 -0.14
CA TYR A 13 1.97 -7.32 -0.36
C TYR A 13 2.64 -6.91 0.95
N SER A 14 3.79 -7.50 1.25
CA SER A 14 4.65 -7.08 2.36
C SER A 14 5.25 -5.70 2.11
N ARG A 15 5.85 -5.09 3.15
CA ARG A 15 6.54 -3.80 3.02
C ARG A 15 7.69 -3.89 2.02
N GLU A 16 8.52 -4.91 2.15
CA GLU A 16 9.62 -5.21 1.23
C GLU A 16 9.12 -5.39 -0.21
N GLN A 17 8.03 -6.14 -0.41
CA GLN A 17 7.45 -6.31 -1.75
C GLN A 17 6.96 -4.99 -2.35
N LEU A 18 6.31 -4.14 -1.54
CA LEU A 18 5.88 -2.81 -1.98
C LEU A 18 7.06 -1.89 -2.28
N LEU A 19 8.13 -1.96 -1.48
CA LEU A 19 9.37 -1.23 -1.74
C LEU A 19 9.95 -1.61 -3.10
N ASN A 20 10.17 -2.90 -3.30
CA ASN A 20 10.77 -3.45 -4.52
C ASN A 20 9.95 -3.13 -5.78
N HIS A 21 8.61 -3.18 -5.71
CA HIS A 21 7.76 -2.90 -6.88
C HIS A 21 7.63 -1.41 -7.21
N ILE A 22 7.64 -0.52 -6.21
CA ILE A 22 7.33 0.90 -6.42
C ILE A 22 8.60 1.72 -6.64
N TRP A 23 9.68 1.41 -5.92
CA TRP A 23 10.94 2.16 -5.99
C TRP A 23 12.07 1.40 -6.69
N GLY A 24 11.93 0.08 -6.85
CA GLY A 24 12.98 -0.78 -7.42
C GLY A 24 13.96 -1.29 -6.36
N THR A 25 14.80 -2.25 -6.73
CA THR A 25 15.75 -2.93 -5.83
C THR A 25 16.98 -2.09 -5.46
N ASN A 26 17.20 -0.96 -6.12
CA ASN A 26 18.41 -0.16 -5.97
C ASN A 26 18.23 1.07 -5.07
N VAL A 27 17.16 1.08 -4.26
CA VAL A 27 16.84 2.19 -3.37
C VAL A 27 16.93 1.70 -1.92
N TYR A 28 17.92 2.22 -1.18
CA TYR A 28 18.01 2.05 0.27
C TYR A 28 16.92 2.89 0.95
N VAL A 29 15.71 2.36 0.99
CA VAL A 29 14.57 2.96 1.68
C VAL A 29 14.12 1.98 2.77
N GLU A 30 14.00 2.49 4.00
CA GLU A 30 13.51 1.70 5.12
C GLU A 30 12.04 1.31 4.95
N ASP A 31 11.66 0.13 5.44
CA ASP A 31 10.27 -0.38 5.51
C ASP A 31 9.27 0.64 6.06
N ARG A 32 9.71 1.49 7.00
CA ARG A 32 8.89 2.56 7.62
C ARG A 32 8.41 3.60 6.62
N THR A 33 9.10 3.74 5.49
CA THR A 33 8.69 4.64 4.41
C THR A 33 7.39 4.16 3.76
N VAL A 34 7.21 2.84 3.61
CA VAL A 34 5.94 2.26 3.13
C VAL A 34 4.79 2.70 4.02
N ASP A 35 4.95 2.60 5.34
CA ASP A 35 3.92 3.00 6.30
C ASP A 35 3.52 4.48 6.12
N VAL A 36 4.51 5.37 5.90
CA VAL A 36 4.28 6.80 5.63
C VAL A 36 3.49 7.00 4.34
N HIS A 37 3.87 6.31 3.25
CA HIS A 37 3.16 6.41 1.98
C HIS A 37 1.74 5.84 2.05
N ILE A 38 1.53 4.74 2.77
CA ILE A 38 0.19 4.19 3.02
C ILE A 38 -0.67 5.19 3.80
N ARG A 39 -0.12 5.80 4.85
CA ARG A 39 -0.83 6.81 5.63
C ARG A 39 -1.22 8.02 4.78
N ARG A 40 -0.30 8.54 3.97
CA ARG A 40 -0.56 9.65 3.04
C ARG A 40 -1.60 9.28 1.99
N LEU A 41 -1.52 8.06 1.44
CA LEU A 41 -2.47 7.55 0.47
C LEU A 41 -3.88 7.47 1.07
N ARG A 42 -4.04 6.87 2.25
CA ARG A 42 -5.34 6.80 2.94
C ARG A 42 -5.91 8.19 3.18
N LYS A 43 -5.10 9.13 3.66
CA LYS A 43 -5.52 10.51 3.88
C LYS A 43 -5.99 11.19 2.59
N ALA A 44 -5.30 10.97 1.47
CA ALA A 44 -5.71 11.51 0.17
C ALA A 44 -7.03 10.93 -0.33
N LEU A 45 -7.30 9.65 -0.03
CA LEU A 45 -8.53 8.96 -0.40
C LEU A 45 -9.70 9.22 0.57
N GLU A 46 -9.45 9.86 1.71
CA GLU A 46 -10.44 10.11 2.76
C GLU A 46 -11.58 11.01 2.25
N ALA A 47 -11.25 12.04 1.47
CA ALA A 47 -12.20 12.98 0.88
C ALA A 47 -13.24 12.34 -0.06
N THR A 48 -12.97 11.12 -0.54
CA THR A 48 -13.87 10.37 -1.41
C THR A 48 -14.37 9.07 -0.77
N GLU A 49 -14.11 8.89 0.54
CA GLU A 49 -14.45 7.69 1.32
C GLU A 49 -13.79 6.36 0.85
N HIS A 50 -12.87 6.42 -0.12
CA HIS A 50 -12.17 5.23 -0.65
C HIS A 50 -10.96 4.79 0.18
N HIS A 51 -10.64 5.49 1.27
CA HIS A 51 -9.48 5.16 2.12
C HIS A 51 -9.54 3.73 2.70
N LYS A 52 -10.75 3.18 2.87
CA LYS A 52 -10.99 1.81 3.36
C LYS A 52 -10.56 0.73 2.37
N LEU A 53 -10.41 1.06 1.08
CA LEU A 53 -9.95 0.12 0.06
C LEU A 53 -8.51 -0.32 0.29
N VAL A 54 -7.68 0.55 0.88
CA VAL A 54 -6.30 0.21 1.28
C VAL A 54 -6.34 -0.38 2.68
N GLN A 55 -6.20 -1.70 2.78
CA GLN A 55 -6.38 -2.47 4.01
C GLN A 55 -5.04 -2.92 4.60
N THR A 56 -5.00 -3.03 5.93
CA THR A 56 -3.86 -3.59 6.65
C THR A 56 -4.17 -5.04 7.01
N VAL A 57 -3.36 -5.96 6.51
CA VAL A 57 -3.40 -7.37 6.88
C VAL A 57 -2.32 -7.60 7.94
N ARG A 58 -2.74 -7.72 9.21
CA ARG A 58 -1.81 -7.81 10.35
C ARG A 58 -0.81 -8.96 10.16
N GLY A 59 0.46 -8.68 10.39
CA GLY A 59 1.55 -9.65 10.21
C GLY A 59 1.98 -9.91 8.77
N ALA A 60 1.20 -9.50 7.76
CA ALA A 60 1.48 -9.79 6.35
C ALA A 60 1.82 -8.54 5.52
N GLY A 61 1.05 -7.46 5.66
CA GLY A 61 1.29 -6.22 4.90
C GLY A 61 0.00 -5.49 4.52
N TYR A 62 -0.10 -5.09 3.25
CA TYR A 62 -1.18 -4.25 2.76
C TYR A 62 -1.86 -4.86 1.53
N ARG A 63 -3.16 -4.60 1.38
CA ARG A 63 -3.99 -5.06 0.27
C ARG A 63 -4.86 -3.92 -0.23
N PHE A 64 -5.16 -3.91 -1.52
CA PHE A 64 -6.25 -3.11 -2.08
C PHE A 64 -7.44 -4.01 -2.39
N SER A 65 -8.58 -3.76 -1.75
CA SER A 65 -9.75 -4.61 -1.89
C SER A 65 -11.05 -3.85 -1.62
N THR A 66 -12.10 -4.22 -2.34
CA THR A 66 -13.48 -3.78 -2.07
C THR A 66 -14.18 -4.66 -1.04
N LYS A 67 -13.59 -5.81 -0.67
CA LYS A 67 -14.13 -6.75 0.31
C LYS A 67 -13.55 -6.45 1.68
N ALA A 68 -14.38 -6.51 2.72
CA ALA A 68 -13.95 -6.35 4.11
C ALA A 68 -12.99 -7.48 4.54
#